data_AF-A0A7V6J256-F1
#
_entry.id   AF-A0A7V6J256-F1
#
_cell.length_a   1.000
_cell.length_b   1.000
_cell.length_c   1.000
_cell.angle_alpha   90.00
_cell.angle_beta   90.00
_cell.angle_gamma   90.00
#
_symmetry.space_group_name_H-M   'P 1'
#
loop_
_entity.id
_entity.type
_entity.pdbx_description
1 polymer ?
#
loop_
_entity_poly.entity_id
_entity_poly.type
_entity_poly.pdbx_seq_one_letter_code
_entity_poly.pdbx_strand_id
1 'polypeptide(L)'
;MKLEILNGQVMYDHFNNLKNNNSIYVPFNEAMCEGPPHIDIFSDAFITDRCKSLGVTYLEYKKITLEPLEPLLDNKFKEVILWFDEDMFCQINMLTILAYLDQNNF
;
A
#
# COMPACT_ATOMS: atom_id res chain seq x y z
N MET A 1 1.47 -15.61 9.96
CA MET A 1 2.04 -14.26 10.13
C MET A 1 1.01 -13.28 9.61
N LYS A 2 0.74 -12.23 10.37
CA LYS A 2 -0.23 -11.19 10.00
C LYS A 2 0.48 -10.08 9.24
N LEU A 3 -0.15 -9.56 8.20
CA LEU A 3 0.29 -8.34 7.54
C LEU A 3 -0.65 -7.21 7.94
N GLU A 4 -0.11 -6.15 8.52
CA GLU A 4 -0.86 -4.97 8.93
C GLU A 4 -0.48 -3.80 8.01
N ILE A 5 -1.42 -3.40 7.17
CA ILE A 5 -1.25 -2.31 6.21
C ILE A 5 -1.76 -1.03 6.85
N LEU A 6 -0.89 -0.03 6.94
CA LEU A 6 -1.13 1.24 7.63
C LEU A 6 -1.26 2.35 6.60
N ASN A 7 -2.19 3.28 6.82
CA ASN A 7 -2.40 4.41 5.92
C ASN A 7 -1.26 5.44 6.04
N GLY A 8 -0.18 5.20 5.30
CA GLY A 8 0.97 6.09 5.19
C GLY A 8 2.01 5.99 6.32
N GLN A 9 3.11 6.73 6.13
CA GLN A 9 4.31 6.65 6.95
C GLN A 9 4.11 7.09 8.40
N VAL A 10 3.29 8.11 8.64
CA VAL A 10 3.08 8.65 10.00
C VAL A 10 2.45 7.61 10.92
N MET A 11 1.46 6.86 10.41
CA MET A 11 0.81 5.78 11.17
C MET A 11 1.79 4.63 11.40
N TYR A 12 2.60 4.28 10.38
CA TYR A 12 3.66 3.29 10.52
C TYR A 12 4.70 3.65 11.58
N ASP A 13 5.19 4.88 11.60
CA ASP A 13 6.16 5.33 12.59
C ASP A 13 5.58 5.26 14.01
N HIS A 14 4.27 5.55 14.16
CA HIS A 14 3.58 5.40 15.44
C HIS A 14 3.50 3.93 15.90
N PHE A 15 3.08 3.01 15.01
CA PHE A 15 2.91 1.59 15.32
C PHE A 15 4.23 0.85 15.53
N ASN A 16 5.27 1.23 14.79
CA ASN A 16 6.59 0.60 14.91
C ASN A 16 7.22 0.81 16.30
N ASN A 17 6.77 1.82 17.05
CA ASN A 17 7.14 2.04 18.45
C ASN A 17 6.41 1.11 19.43
N LEU A 18 5.34 0.45 19.02
CA LEU A 18 4.45 -0.37 19.85
C LEU A 18 4.61 -1.90 19.60
N LYS A 19 5.75 -2.30 19.03
CA LYS A 19 6.06 -3.62 18.45
C LYS A 19 5.27 -4.81 19.01
N ASN A 20 4.54 -5.47 18.11
CA ASN A 20 4.04 -6.82 18.28
C ASN A 20 4.85 -7.79 17.40
N ASN A 21 5.47 -8.81 18.00
CA ASN A 21 6.36 -9.74 17.29
C ASN A 21 5.64 -10.68 16.30
N ASN A 22 4.31 -10.69 16.27
CA ASN A 22 3.52 -11.60 15.42
C ASN A 22 2.99 -10.95 14.12
N SER A 23 3.31 -9.69 13.88
CA SER A 23 2.82 -8.89 12.76
C SER A 23 3.97 -8.26 11.97
N ILE A 24 3.81 -8.22 10.65
CA ILE A 24 4.59 -7.34 9.77
C ILE A 24 3.75 -6.09 9.53
N TYR A 25 4.33 -4.93 9.79
CA TYR A 25 3.71 -3.64 9.52
C TYR A 25 4.26 -3.09 8.20
N VAL A 26 3.39 -2.61 7.32
CA VAL A 26 3.79 -1.94 6.08
C VAL A 26 3.03 -0.62 5.91
N PRO A 27 3.69 0.49 5.56
CA PRO A 27 3.00 1.72 5.19
C PRO A 27 2.53 1.63 3.73
N PHE A 28 1.26 1.92 3.50
CA PHE A 28 0.74 2.21 2.16
C PHE A 28 0.91 3.70 1.85
N ASN A 29 2.10 4.06 1.38
CA ASN A 29 2.47 5.44 1.05
C ASN A 29 1.97 5.81 -0.35
N GLU A 30 0.66 5.98 -0.47
CA GLU A 30 0.00 6.28 -1.74
C GLU A 30 -1.13 7.29 -1.59
N ALA A 31 -1.47 7.93 -2.71
CA ALA A 31 -2.57 8.87 -2.85
C ALA A 31 -3.43 8.47 -4.05
N MET A 32 -4.20 7.39 -3.91
CA MET A 32 -4.96 6.80 -5.01
C MET A 32 -6.15 7.65 -5.47
N CYS A 33 -6.47 8.71 -4.73
CA CYS A 33 -7.43 9.73 -5.17
C CYS A 33 -6.87 10.63 -6.29
N GLU A 34 -5.55 10.64 -6.51
CA GLU A 34 -4.89 11.38 -7.58
C GLU A 34 -4.59 10.47 -8.77
N GLY A 35 -4.78 10.94 -10.00
CA GLY A 35 -4.45 10.18 -11.21
C GLY A 35 -5.50 9.14 -11.64
N PRO A 36 -5.30 8.49 -12.80
CA PRO A 36 -6.25 7.55 -13.35
C PRO A 36 -6.22 6.18 -12.64
N PRO A 37 -7.35 5.43 -12.60
CA PRO A 37 -7.36 4.05 -12.15
C PRO A 37 -6.70 3.13 -13.19
N HIS A 38 -6.23 1.97 -12.74
CA HIS A 38 -5.68 0.94 -13.61
C HIS A 38 -6.32 -0.42 -13.28
N ILE A 39 -6.47 -1.25 -14.31
CA ILE A 39 -6.95 -2.63 -14.11
C ILE A 39 -5.85 -3.41 -13.41
N ASP A 40 -4.66 -3.55 -14.00
CA ASP A 40 -3.56 -4.31 -13.39
C ASP A 40 -2.80 -3.48 -12.35
N ILE A 41 -3.13 -3.67 -11.06
CA ILE A 41 -2.53 -2.91 -9.95
C ILE A 41 -1.07 -3.36 -9.75
N PHE A 42 -0.17 -2.39 -9.56
CA PHE A 42 1.29 -2.58 -9.49
C PHE A 42 1.98 -3.11 -10.75
N SER A 43 1.30 -3.11 -11.91
CA SER A 43 1.96 -3.30 -13.21
C SER A 43 2.92 -2.15 -13.55
N ASP A 44 3.83 -2.36 -14.51
CA ASP A 44 4.73 -1.30 -15.00
C ASP A 44 3.96 -0.07 -15.53
N ALA A 45 2.82 -0.30 -16.19
CA ALA A 45 1.95 0.75 -16.69
C ALA A 45 1.32 1.55 -15.54
N PHE A 46 0.79 0.85 -14.52
CA PHE A 46 0.31 1.46 -13.29
C PHE A 46 1.40 2.32 -12.65
N ILE A 47 2.57 1.76 -12.38
CA ILE A 47 3.68 2.47 -11.70
C ILE A 47 4.10 3.71 -12.49
N THR A 48 4.16 3.60 -13.82
CA THR A 48 4.50 4.73 -14.70
C THR A 48 3.52 5.89 -14.54
N ASP A 49 2.22 5.60 -14.52
CA ASP A 49 1.20 6.64 -14.37
C ASP A 49 1.08 7.16 -12.93
N ARG A 50 1.37 6.33 -11.92
CA ARG A 50 1.53 6.77 -10.53
C ARG A 50 2.66 7.79 -10.40
N CYS A 51 3.84 7.49 -10.94
CA CYS A 51 4.99 8.40 -10.92
C CYS A 51 4.64 9.76 -11.57
N LYS A 52 3.94 9.74 -12.72
CA LYS A 52 3.47 10.97 -13.38
C LYS A 52 2.47 11.75 -12.54
N SER A 53 1.47 11.06 -11.98
CA SER A 53 0.37 11.69 -11.21
C SER A 53 0.88 12.33 -9.93
N LEU A 54 1.86 11.68 -9.27
CA LEU A 54 2.47 12.16 -8.04
C LEU A 54 3.65 13.12 -8.27
N GLY A 55 4.09 13.29 -9.52
CA GLY A 55 5.21 14.16 -9.87
C GLY A 55 6.55 13.68 -9.32
N VAL A 56 6.74 12.36 -9.20
CA VAL A 56 7.95 11.73 -8.64
C VAL A 56 8.66 10.87 -9.69
N THR A 57 9.95 10.63 -9.48
CA THR A 57 10.72 9.65 -10.27
C THR A 57 10.36 8.23 -9.87
N TYR A 58 10.62 7.27 -10.77
CA TYR A 58 10.50 5.85 -10.44
C TYR A 58 11.35 5.44 -9.22
N LEU A 59 12.56 6.01 -9.06
CA LEU A 59 13.42 5.67 -7.94
C LEU A 59 12.85 6.15 -6.59
N GLU A 60 12.25 7.35 -6.57
CA GLU A 60 11.55 7.86 -5.39
C GLU A 60 10.31 7.03 -5.08
N TYR A 61 9.49 6.74 -6.10
CA TYR A 61 8.30 5.91 -5.95
C TYR A 61 8.64 4.50 -5.45
N LYS A 62 9.68 3.89 -6.02
CA LYS A 62 10.15 2.58 -5.59
C LYS A 62 10.54 2.59 -4.12
N LYS A 63 11.34 3.56 -3.69
CA LYS A 63 11.83 3.67 -2.31
C LYS A 63 10.73 3.95 -1.29
N ILE A 64 9.75 4.80 -1.65
CA ILE A 64 8.72 5.27 -0.71
C ILE A 64 7.51 4.33 -0.68
N THR A 65 7.16 3.72 -1.81
CA THR A 65 5.93 2.93 -1.96
C THR A 65 6.22 1.46 -2.19
N LEU A 66 7.01 1.09 -3.20
CA LEU A 66 7.15 -0.32 -3.60
C LEU A 66 7.96 -1.15 -2.60
N GLU A 67 9.14 -0.68 -2.19
CA GLU A 67 10.03 -1.38 -1.26
C GLU A 67 9.36 -1.64 0.09
N PRO A 68 8.67 -0.67 0.74
CA PRO A 68 7.94 -0.94 1.97
C PRO A 68 6.75 -1.91 1.80
N LEU A 69 6.19 -2.01 0.59
CA LEU A 69 5.07 -2.90 0.27
C LEU A 69 5.51 -4.30 -0.18
N GLU A 70 6.81 -4.60 -0.29
CA GLU A 70 7.30 -5.94 -0.66
C GLU A 70 6.61 -7.08 0.11
N PRO A 71 6.34 -6.99 1.44
CA PRO A 71 5.62 -8.05 2.15
C PRO A 71 4.20 -8.34 1.64
N LEU A 72 3.52 -7.34 1.07
CA LEU A 72 2.23 -7.49 0.40
C LEU A 72 2.41 -8.20 -0.95
N LEU A 73 3.40 -7.76 -1.74
CA LEU A 73 3.67 -8.29 -3.09
C LEU A 73 4.20 -9.73 -3.07
N ASP A 74 4.90 -10.11 -2.01
CA ASP A 74 5.43 -11.46 -1.81
C ASP A 74 4.33 -12.49 -1.46
N ASN A 75 3.14 -12.05 -1.07
CA ASN A 75 1.97 -12.87 -0.72
C ASN A 75 2.24 -14.00 0.30
N LYS A 76 3.13 -13.76 1.28
CA LYS A 76 3.55 -14.75 2.32
C LYS A 76 2.84 -14.54 3.67
N PHE A 77 1.59 -14.10 3.66
CA PHE A 77 0.79 -13.85 4.87
C PHE A 77 -0.49 -14.71 4.89
N LYS A 78 -1.10 -14.86 6.07
CA LYS A 78 -2.35 -15.65 6.25
C LYS A 78 -3.57 -14.79 6.57
N GLU A 79 -3.33 -13.53 6.91
CA GLU A 79 -4.33 -12.59 7.39
C GLU A 79 -3.80 -11.19 7.06
N VAL A 80 -4.66 -10.35 6.51
CA VAL A 80 -4.38 -8.94 6.26
C VAL A 80 -5.29 -8.11 7.15
N ILE A 81 -4.69 -7.17 7.88
CA ILE A 81 -5.40 -6.18 8.69
C ILE A 81 -5.17 -4.81 8.03
N LEU A 82 -6.25 -4.11 7.75
CA LEU A 82 -6.23 -2.80 7.09
C LEU A 82 -6.53 -1.72 8.13
N TRP A 83 -5.62 -0.77 8.31
CA TRP A 83 -5.77 0.36 9.23
C TRP A 83 -5.94 1.66 8.42
N PHE A 84 -7.20 2.01 8.17
CA PHE A 84 -7.61 3.17 7.39
C PHE A 84 -8.77 3.88 8.10
N ASP A 85 -8.77 5.20 8.07
CA ASP A 85 -9.85 6.02 8.64
C ASP A 85 -11.03 6.17 7.66
N GLU A 86 -12.08 6.87 8.08
CA GLU A 86 -13.35 6.99 7.35
C GLU A 86 -13.33 8.05 6.22
N ASP A 87 -12.24 8.79 6.04
CA ASP A 87 -12.17 9.84 5.02
C ASP A 87 -12.00 9.29 3.60
N MET A 88 -12.35 10.11 2.59
CA MET A 88 -12.31 9.70 1.18
C MET A 88 -10.91 9.20 0.75
N PHE A 89 -9.86 9.87 1.21
CA PHE A 89 -8.49 9.51 0.86
C PHE A 89 -8.15 8.09 1.34
N CYS A 90 -8.46 7.80 2.60
CA CYS A 90 -8.28 6.50 3.23
C CYS A 90 -9.11 5.43 2.52
N GLN A 91 -10.37 5.73 2.21
CA GLN A 91 -11.27 4.76 1.60
C GLN A 91 -10.85 4.38 0.17
N ILE A 92 -10.35 5.33 -0.64
CA ILE A 92 -9.85 5.01 -1.98
C ILE A 92 -8.57 4.18 -1.90
N ASN A 93 -7.65 4.51 -0.99
CA ASN A 93 -6.45 3.70 -0.75
C ASN A 93 -6.80 2.26 -0.31
N MET A 94 -7.73 2.13 0.64
CA MET A 94 -8.22 0.82 1.10
C MET A 94 -8.85 0.03 -0.04
N LEU A 95 -9.67 0.67 -0.88
CA LEU A 95 -10.30 0.03 -2.03
C LEU A 95 -9.26 -0.48 -3.03
N THR A 96 -8.18 0.26 -3.27
CA THR A 96 -7.08 -0.20 -4.13
C THR A 96 -6.41 -1.45 -3.57
N ILE A 97 -6.16 -1.52 -2.26
CA ILE A 97 -5.61 -2.72 -1.63
C ILE A 97 -6.58 -3.91 -1.76
N LEU A 98 -7.87 -3.70 -1.50
CA LEU A 98 -8.88 -4.76 -1.64
C LEU A 98 -8.97 -5.29 -3.08
N ALA A 99 -8.95 -4.39 -4.07
CA ALA A 99 -8.94 -4.77 -5.48
C ALA A 99 -7.67 -5.54 -5.86
N TYR A 100 -6.51 -5.16 -5.32
CA TYR A 100 -5.27 -5.91 -5.54
C TYR A 100 -5.32 -7.31 -4.92
N LEU A 101 -5.87 -7.45 -3.70
CA LEU A 101 -6.04 -8.75 -3.05
C LEU A 101 -6.98 -9.66 -3.86
N ASP A 102 -8.09 -9.12 -4.38
CA ASP A 102 -9.04 -9.83 -5.25
C ASP A 102 -8.35 -10.33 -6.54
N GLN A 103 -7.52 -9.50 -7.19
CA GLN A 103 -6.73 -9.88 -8.37
C GLN A 103 -5.75 -11.04 -8.11
N ASN A 104 -5.32 -11.21 -6.87
CA ASN A 104 -4.36 -12.23 -6.46
C ASN A 104 -5.02 -13.45 -5.79
N ASN A 105 -6.36 -13.54 -5.82
CA ASN A 105 -7.15 -14.62 -5.21
C ASN A 105 -6.81 -14.84 -3.72
N PHE A 106 -6.60 -13.74 -2.98
CA PHE A 106 -6.40 -13.80 -1.53
C PHE A 106 -7.71 -14.03 -0.77
#